data_AF-A0A0G3W4P6-F1
#
_entry.id   AF-A0A0G3W4P6-F1
#
_cell.length_a   1.000
_cell.length_b   1.000
_cell.length_c   1.000
_cell.angle_alpha   90.00
_cell.angle_beta   90.00
_cell.angle_gamma   90.00
#
_symmetry.space_group_name_H-M   'P 1'
#
loop_
_entity.id
_entity.type
_entity.pdbx_description
1 polymer ?
#
loop_
_entity_poly.entity_id
_entity_poly.type
_entity_poly.pdbx_seq_one_letter_code
_entity_poly.pdbx_strand_id
1 'polypeptide(L)'
;MKLYTPSIDMMEGGEGQMQVTDVRVRKVAVEGKMKAIVSVTFDNEFVVHDIKIIEGQNGLFIAMPSRKMGEGDFRDIAHPINSDTRFKIQQAIFTEYEKVNEEAELEAVETISAAHEA
;
A
#
# COMPACT_ATOMS: atom_id res chain seq x y z
N MET A 1 -21.15 39.91 -15.56
CA MET A 1 -21.00 38.51 -15.09
C MET A 1 -19.64 38.38 -14.43
N LYS A 2 -19.58 38.41 -13.10
CA LYS A 2 -18.35 38.05 -12.36
C LYS A 2 -18.32 36.53 -12.26
N LEU A 3 -17.34 35.90 -12.90
CA LEU A 3 -17.03 34.50 -12.66
C LEU A 3 -16.58 34.40 -11.19
N TYR A 4 -17.40 33.80 -10.35
CA TYR A 4 -17.02 33.45 -8.99
C TYR A 4 -16.15 32.19 -9.11
N THR A 5 -14.85 32.38 -9.36
CA THR A 5 -13.88 31.37 -8.97
C THR A 5 -13.68 31.59 -7.48
N PRO A 6 -14.22 30.74 -6.58
CA PRO A 6 -13.71 30.75 -5.23
C PRO A 6 -12.23 30.41 -5.38
N SER A 7 -11.38 31.41 -5.14
CA SER A 7 -10.01 31.16 -4.69
C SER A 7 -10.14 30.07 -3.65
N ILE A 8 -9.47 28.95 -3.86
CA ILE A 8 -9.25 27.99 -2.79
C ILE A 8 -8.76 28.84 -1.64
N ASP A 9 -9.61 29.00 -0.62
CA ASP A 9 -9.21 29.72 0.57
C ASP A 9 -7.99 28.95 1.02
N MET A 10 -6.84 29.61 0.95
CA MET A 10 -5.63 29.18 1.60
C MET A 10 -5.92 29.29 3.09
N MET A 11 -6.74 28.37 3.61
CA MET A 11 -6.83 28.06 5.01
C MET A 11 -5.39 27.79 5.41
N GLU A 12 -4.88 28.68 6.25
CA GLU A 12 -3.56 28.62 6.83
C GLU A 12 -3.22 27.17 7.14
N GLY A 13 -2.18 26.67 6.48
CA GLY A 13 -1.80 25.26 6.50
C GLY A 13 -1.62 24.79 7.93
N GLY A 14 -2.63 24.10 8.44
CA GLY A 14 -2.49 23.27 9.62
C GLY A 14 -1.46 22.19 9.29
N GLU A 15 -0.46 22.05 10.16
CA GLU A 15 0.54 20.99 10.16
C GLU A 15 -0.10 19.62 10.48
N GLY A 16 -1.12 19.21 9.73
CA GLY A 16 -1.62 17.86 9.73
C GLY A 16 -0.76 17.03 8.78
N GLN A 17 0.31 16.43 9.27
CA GLN A 17 0.99 15.40 8.48
C GLN A 17 0.02 14.23 8.30
N MET A 18 -0.32 13.90 7.05
CA MET A 18 -1.12 12.72 6.68
C MET A 18 -0.58 11.46 7.37
N GLN A 19 -1.47 10.69 7.99
CA GLN A 19 -1.17 9.46 8.73
C GLN A 19 -1.70 8.24 7.98
N VAL A 20 -0.94 7.14 7.99
CA VAL A 20 -1.45 5.82 7.59
C VAL A 20 -2.14 5.23 8.80
N THR A 21 -3.45 5.01 8.71
CA THR A 21 -4.27 4.55 9.84
C THR A 21 -4.72 3.11 9.74
N ASP A 22 -4.80 2.55 8.53
CA ASP A 22 -5.09 1.12 8.32
C ASP A 22 -4.32 0.61 7.10
N VAL A 23 -3.82 -0.62 7.18
CA VAL A 23 -3.17 -1.32 6.07
C VAL A 23 -3.77 -2.70 5.97
N ARG A 24 -4.28 -3.04 4.79
CA ARG A 24 -4.84 -4.37 4.50
C ARG A 24 -4.01 -5.05 3.45
N VAL A 25 -3.43 -6.18 3.81
CA VAL A 25 -2.57 -6.98 2.94
C VAL A 25 -3.32 -8.23 2.50
N ARG A 26 -3.37 -8.47 1.19
CA ARG A 26 -3.83 -9.72 0.61
C ARG A 26 -2.68 -10.37 -0.15
N LYS A 27 -2.15 -11.47 0.40
CA LYS A 27 -1.10 -12.25 -0.27
C LYS A 27 -1.60 -12.81 -1.60
N VAL A 28 -0.71 -12.84 -2.56
CA VAL A 28 -0.90 -13.51 -3.85
C VAL A 28 -0.08 -14.80 -3.81
N ALA A 29 -0.47 -15.79 -4.62
CA ALA A 29 0.27 -17.05 -4.74
C ALA A 29 1.78 -16.80 -4.90
N VAL A 30 2.58 -17.68 -4.31
CA VAL A 30 4.04 -17.52 -4.17
C VAL A 30 4.76 -17.37 -5.52
N GLU A 31 4.15 -17.88 -6.59
CA GLU A 31 4.68 -17.85 -7.93
C GLU A 31 4.58 -16.47 -8.57
N GLY A 32 5.73 -15.93 -8.99
CA GLY A 32 5.84 -14.68 -9.72
C GLY A 32 6.37 -13.51 -8.89
N LYS A 33 6.46 -12.35 -9.56
CA LYS A 33 7.04 -11.13 -8.98
C LYS A 33 6.11 -10.42 -8.00
N MET A 34 4.79 -10.55 -8.16
CA MET A 34 3.83 -9.87 -7.28
C MET A 34 3.54 -10.73 -6.06
N LYS A 35 3.86 -10.22 -4.86
CA LYS A 35 3.72 -10.96 -3.60
C LYS A 35 2.42 -10.65 -2.86
N ALA A 36 1.95 -9.42 -2.96
CA ALA A 36 0.70 -9.01 -2.33
C ALA A 36 0.04 -7.84 -3.05
N ILE A 37 -1.26 -7.73 -2.83
CA ILE A 37 -2.06 -6.54 -3.13
C ILE A 37 -2.46 -5.91 -1.80
N VAL A 38 -2.32 -4.60 -1.71
CA VAL A 38 -2.42 -3.82 -0.48
C VAL A 38 -3.42 -2.69 -0.68
N SER A 39 -4.20 -2.41 0.35
CA SER A 39 -5.00 -1.19 0.48
C SER A 39 -4.53 -0.42 1.70
N VAL A 40 -4.41 0.90 1.58
CA VAL A 40 -3.98 1.78 2.67
C VAL A 40 -5.04 2.84 2.92
N THR A 41 -5.45 2.99 4.16
CA THR A 41 -6.33 4.07 4.62
C THR A 41 -5.48 5.16 5.26
N PHE A 42 -5.75 6.39 4.85
CA PHE A 42 -5.13 7.61 5.33
C PHE A 42 -6.12 8.37 6.19
N ASP A 43 -5.66 8.81 7.36
CA ASP A 43 -6.40 9.65 8.31
C ASP A 43 -7.80 9.12 8.67
N ASN A 44 -8.05 7.81 8.55
CA ASN A 44 -9.36 7.16 8.68
C ASN A 44 -10.44 7.66 7.69
N GLU A 45 -10.04 8.35 6.63
CA GLU A 45 -10.95 9.09 5.76
C GLU A 45 -10.81 8.71 4.29
N PHE A 46 -9.60 8.38 3.83
CA PHE A 46 -9.33 8.15 2.42
C PHE A 46 -8.59 6.84 2.20
N VAL A 47 -9.06 5.99 1.29
CA VAL A 47 -8.43 4.71 0.99
C VAL A 47 -7.86 4.68 -0.43
N VAL A 48 -6.64 4.17 -0.55
CA VAL A 48 -6.01 3.84 -1.84
C VAL A 48 -5.91 2.32 -1.95
N HIS A 49 -6.58 1.78 -2.97
CA HIS A 49 -6.55 0.35 -3.32
C HIS A 49 -5.52 0.06 -4.40
N ASP A 50 -5.24 -1.22 -4.62
CA ASP A 50 -4.38 -1.73 -5.70
C ASP A 50 -2.90 -1.30 -5.62
N ILE A 51 -2.40 -1.03 -4.41
CA ILE A 51 -0.97 -0.93 -4.16
C ILE A 51 -0.40 -2.36 -4.19
N LYS A 52 0.80 -2.56 -4.74
CA LYS A 52 1.39 -3.90 -4.90
C LYS A 52 2.73 -3.99 -4.21
N ILE A 53 2.99 -5.13 -3.57
CA ILE A 53 4.33 -5.52 -3.13
C ILE A 53 4.92 -6.41 -4.22
N ILE A 54 6.04 -5.98 -4.81
CA ILE A 54 6.70 -6.64 -5.93
C ILE A 54 8.11 -7.02 -5.53
N GLU A 55 8.52 -8.24 -5.87
CA GLU A 55 9.90 -8.71 -5.80
C GLU A 55 10.66 -8.30 -7.07
N GLY A 56 11.61 -7.38 -6.88
CA GLY A 56 12.57 -6.96 -7.89
C GLY A 56 13.93 -7.63 -7.70
N GLN A 57 14.92 -7.20 -8.49
CA GLN A 57 16.30 -7.71 -8.38
C GLN A 57 16.97 -7.29 -7.07
N ASN A 58 16.59 -6.13 -6.52
CA ASN A 58 17.16 -5.57 -5.29
C ASN A 58 16.25 -5.77 -4.06
N GLY A 59 15.42 -6.82 -4.09
CA GLY A 59 14.46 -7.11 -3.04
C GLY A 59 13.06 -6.56 -3.30
N LEU A 60 12.25 -6.52 -2.23
CA LEU A 60 10.85 -6.10 -2.29
C LEU A 60 10.74 -4.58 -2.45
N PHE A 61 9.79 -4.14 -3.28
CA PHE A 61 9.44 -2.74 -3.43
C PHE A 61 7.93 -2.56 -3.59
N ILE A 62 7.46 -1.34 -3.36
CA ILE A 62 6.05 -0.99 -3.46
C ILE A 62 5.79 -0.29 -4.79
N ALA A 63 4.87 -0.85 -5.56
CA ALA A 63 4.35 -0.26 -6.78
C ALA A 63 2.99 0.36 -6.50
N MET A 64 2.85 1.65 -6.79
CA MET A 64 1.60 2.38 -6.64
C MET A 64 0.56 1.94 -7.69
N PRO A 65 -0.74 2.22 -7.48
CA PRO A 65 -1.77 1.91 -8.46
C PRO A 65 -1.52 2.72 -9.72
N SER A 66 -1.47 2.06 -10.87
CA SER A 66 -1.09 2.67 -12.15
C SER A 66 -2.10 2.37 -13.25
N ARG A 67 -2.35 3.33 -14.15
CA ARG A 67 -3.19 3.15 -15.35
C ARG A 67 -2.34 3.23 -16.61
N LYS A 68 -2.65 2.37 -17.60
CA LYS A 68 -2.09 2.45 -18.96
C LYS A 68 -2.64 3.71 -19.66
N MET A 69 -1.76 4.58 -20.14
CA MET A 69 -2.11 5.85 -20.82
C MET A 69 -2.03 5.75 -22.35
N GLY A 70 -1.29 4.76 -22.87
CA GLY A 70 -1.05 4.54 -24.30
C GLY A 70 -0.24 3.26 -24.52
N GLU A 71 0.30 3.04 -25.71
CA GLU A 71 1.18 1.87 -25.97
C GLU A 71 2.47 1.96 -25.14
N GLY A 72 2.55 1.15 -24.08
CA GLY A 72 3.74 1.02 -23.22
C GLY A 72 3.79 1.95 -22.00
N ASP A 73 3.07 3.06 -22.01
CA ASP A 73 3.15 4.07 -20.94
C ASP A 73 2.18 3.81 -19.78
N PHE A 74 2.73 3.76 -18.57
CA PHE A 74 1.98 3.68 -17.31
C PHE A 74 2.19 4.95 -16.50
N ARG A 75 1.12 5.42 -15.86
CA ARG A 75 1.19 6.50 -14.87
C ARG A 75 0.50 6.09 -13.59
N ASP A 76 1.13 6.44 -12.48
CA ASP A 76 0.54 6.27 -11.17
C ASP A 76 -0.73 7.10 -11.05
N ILE A 77 -1.82 6.45 -10.64
CA ILE A 77 -3.11 7.06 -10.32
C ILE A 77 -3.00 7.79 -8.97
N ALA A 78 -2.26 7.21 -8.03
CA ALA A 78 -1.98 7.79 -6.73
C ALA A 78 -0.49 7.66 -6.43
N HIS A 79 0.16 8.71 -5.97
CA HIS A 79 1.57 8.66 -5.56
C HIS A 79 1.86 9.72 -4.48
N PRO A 80 2.73 9.41 -3.51
CA PRO A 80 3.21 10.40 -2.56
C PRO A 80 4.09 11.43 -3.28
N ILE A 81 3.90 12.70 -2.96
CA ILE A 81 4.63 13.82 -3.59
C ILE A 81 6.05 13.92 -3.03
N ASN A 82 6.22 13.74 -1.72
CA ASN A 82 7.50 13.91 -1.03
C ASN A 82 8.06 12.58 -0.47
N SER A 83 9.36 12.58 -0.17
CA SER A 83 10.09 11.41 0.30
C SER A 83 9.64 10.93 1.68
N ASP A 84 9.28 11.85 2.58
CA ASP A 84 8.89 11.50 3.95
C ASP A 84 7.58 10.71 3.96
N THR A 85 6.58 11.18 3.21
CA THR A 85 5.31 10.48 3.02
C THR A 85 5.52 9.13 2.34
N ARG A 86 6.40 9.08 1.32
CA ARG A 86 6.76 7.81 0.68
C ARG A 86 7.32 6.83 1.69
N PHE A 87 8.27 7.25 2.51
CA PHE A 87 8.89 6.42 3.54
C PHE A 87 7.86 5.89 4.54
N LYS A 88 6.98 6.76 5.06
CA LYS A 88 5.91 6.36 6.00
C LYS A 88 4.99 5.31 5.42
N ILE A 89 4.55 5.48 4.17
CA ILE A 89 3.71 4.50 3.48
C ILE A 89 4.46 3.18 3.31
N GLN A 90 5.73 3.23 2.87
CA GLN A 90 6.51 2.03 2.67
C GLN A 90 6.71 1.24 3.97
N GLN A 91 7.06 1.94 5.05
CA GLN A 91 7.25 1.34 6.36
C GLN A 91 5.97 0.67 6.86
N ALA A 92 4.83 1.40 6.83
CA ALA A 92 3.56 0.85 7.29
C ALA A 92 3.14 -0.40 6.50
N ILE A 93 3.32 -0.39 5.18
CA ILE A 93 3.00 -1.54 4.32
C ILE A 93 3.88 -2.74 4.62
N PHE A 94 5.21 -2.55 4.71
CA PHE A 94 6.12 -3.66 4.96
C PHE A 94 5.96 -4.25 6.36
N THR A 95 5.78 -3.41 7.38
CA THR A 95 5.50 -3.88 8.73
C THR A 95 4.25 -4.74 8.78
N GLU A 96 3.16 -4.36 8.11
CA GLU A 96 1.94 -5.17 8.09
C GLU A 96 2.10 -6.44 7.25
N TYR A 97 2.84 -6.36 6.14
CA TYR A 97 3.14 -7.53 5.30
C TYR A 97 3.96 -8.59 6.06
N GLU A 98 4.93 -8.18 6.86
CA GLU A 98 5.73 -9.07 7.70
C GLU A 98 4.86 -9.80 8.73
N LYS A 99 3.99 -9.09 9.47
CA LYS A 99 3.06 -9.72 10.42
C LYS A 99 2.17 -10.76 9.75
N VAL A 100 1.55 -10.42 8.63
CA VAL A 100 0.68 -11.35 7.88
C VAL A 100 1.49 -12.55 7.35
N ASN A 101 2.79 -12.38 7.09
CA ASN A 101 3.65 -13.49 6.71
C ASN A 101 3.97 -14.40 7.89
N GLU A 102 4.30 -13.85 9.05
CA GLU A 102 4.55 -14.58 10.29
C GLU A 102 3.31 -15.36 10.75
N GLU A 103 2.13 -14.72 10.76
CA GLU A 103 0.85 -15.37 11.10
C GLU A 103 0.56 -16.56 10.18
N ALA A 104 0.77 -16.40 8.87
CA ALA A 104 0.57 -17.50 7.91
C ALA A 104 1.58 -18.64 8.11
N GLU A 105 2.82 -18.35 8.53
CA GLU A 105 3.81 -19.38 8.84
C GLU A 105 3.45 -20.15 10.12
N LEU A 106 2.96 -19.46 11.15
CA LEU A 106 2.50 -20.09 12.39
C LEU A 106 1.31 -21.02 12.15
N GLU A 107 0.30 -20.58 11.38
CA GLU A 107 -0.85 -21.40 11.00
C GLU A 107 -0.45 -22.66 10.21
N ALA A 108 0.55 -22.53 9.32
CA ALA A 108 1.08 -23.68 8.58
C ALA A 108 1.80 -24.68 9.50
N VAL A 109 2.53 -24.22 10.52
CA VAL A 109 3.20 -25.10 11.48
C VAL A 109 2.19 -25.84 12.37
N GLU A 110 1.16 -25.14 12.86
CA GLU A 110 0.11 -25.74 13.69
C GLU A 110 -0.66 -26.83 12.92
N THR A 111 -1.02 -26.57 11.67
CA THR A 111 -1.74 -27.56 10.83
C THR A 111 -0.90 -28.81 10.54
N ILE A 112 0.41 -28.67 10.34
CA ILE A 112 1.32 -29.82 10.16
C ILE A 112 1.42 -30.65 11.44
N SER A 113 1.50 -30.00 12.62
CA SER A 113 1.58 -30.71 13.90
C SER A 113 0.31 -31.51 14.20
N ALA A 114 -0.88 -30.91 13.97
CA ALA A 114 -2.16 -31.58 14.16
C ALA A 114 -2.36 -32.78 13.22
N ALA A 115 -1.78 -32.74 12.02
CA ALA A 115 -1.85 -33.84 11.06
C ALA A 115 -0.88 -35.00 11.37
N HIS A 116 0.17 -34.78 12.19
CA HIS A 116 1.11 -35.81 12.61
C HIS A 116 0.69 -36.53 13.90
N GLU A 117 -0.27 -35.97 14.65
CA GLU A 117 -0.80 -36.51 15.91
C GLU A 117 -2.11 -37.32 15.73
N ALA A 118 -2.65 -37.41 14.51
CA ALA A 118 -3.87 -38.15 14.15
C ALA A 118 -3.57 -39.41 13.32
#